data_AF-A0A6P8ZEV8-F1
#
_entry.id   AF-A0A6P8ZEV8-F1
#
_cell.length_a   1.000
_cell.length_b   1.000
_cell.length_c   1.000
_cell.angle_alpha   90.00
_cell.angle_beta   90.00
_cell.angle_gamma   90.00
#
_symmetry.space_group_name_H-M   'P 1'
#
loop_
_entity.id
_entity.type
_entity.pdbx_description
1 polymer ?
#
loop_
_entity_poly.entity_id
_entity_poly.type
_entity_poly.pdbx_seq_one_letter_code
_entity_poly.pdbx_strand_id
1 'polypeptide(L)'
;MLLWSLLLCACLGLGETQIAYRGHLSELRIKELNNLAQRMEQSINPEKYACDSYFDYVCSRNRPLFSIMGHIPQMTDLIQLLTDLQNDPEQFEAKQKLIDFFISCNTQKSLQDCYRETFEYFKPLFGYIITKDLVEGSSHELNDFLGILRRFVERTDSIFNRRSHPVRDKLVTYKEKFRTPRTYFYTGDLNREYASLRIYRESYEHNLRNLEQHRKRNSTYELGVQRTMLDWSLYLYQSRDKPMSYYYSTFTVHLYMTMFNITERERDFIRFREQVECLKLPQYVNVLDEARMLAVIYLKSFRQSWQDYSEWITIADKHREIYDQEDQVLKTHQLSNKRLFFTLYAQNFCEFGKELAEHVFYLGLKQNDDFINVYMCGHQTENYSNCIV
;
A
#
# COMPACT_ATOMS: atom_id res chain seq x y z
N MET A 1 -7.38 -4.54 -57.45
CA MET A 1 -7.85 -3.47 -56.52
C MET A 1 -8.90 -3.94 -55.50
N LEU A 2 -8.93 -5.24 -55.11
CA LEU A 2 -9.91 -5.75 -54.14
C LEU A 2 -9.31 -6.63 -53.02
N LEU A 3 -7.99 -6.87 -53.03
CA LEU A 3 -7.31 -7.68 -52.00
C LEU A 3 -6.66 -6.86 -50.87
N TRP A 4 -6.53 -5.54 -51.03
CA TRP A 4 -5.92 -4.66 -50.03
C TRP A 4 -6.92 -4.11 -49.00
N SER A 5 -8.23 -4.23 -49.26
CA SER A 5 -9.29 -3.71 -48.38
C SER A 5 -9.68 -4.69 -47.26
N LEU A 6 -9.35 -5.99 -47.41
CA LEU A 6 -9.68 -7.04 -46.43
C LEU A 6 -8.61 -7.21 -45.35
N LEU A 7 -7.37 -6.79 -45.61
CA LEU A 7 -6.27 -6.82 -44.63
C LEU A 7 -6.28 -5.63 -43.66
N LEU A 8 -7.05 -4.58 -43.94
CA LEU A 8 -7.20 -3.39 -43.07
C LEU A 8 -8.38 -3.48 -42.09
N CYS A 9 -9.27 -4.47 -42.21
CA CYS A 9 -10.36 -4.70 -41.25
C CYS A 9 -10.01 -5.70 -40.13
N ALA A 10 -8.84 -6.33 -40.15
CA ALA A 10 -8.41 -7.29 -39.13
C ALA A 10 -7.63 -6.66 -37.95
N CYS A 11 -7.39 -5.34 -37.97
CA CYS A 11 -6.62 -4.63 -36.94
C CYS A 11 -7.43 -3.60 -36.13
N LEU A 12 -8.76 -3.60 -36.24
CA LEU A 12 -9.66 -2.76 -35.44
C LEU A 12 -10.56 -3.68 -34.61
N GLY A 13 -10.04 -4.12 -33.47
CA GLY A 13 -10.77 -5.00 -32.56
C GLY A 13 -9.89 -5.69 -31.54
N LEU A 14 -8.95 -4.97 -30.91
CA LEU A 14 -8.57 -5.34 -29.54
C LEU A 14 -9.75 -4.95 -28.67
N GLY A 15 -10.75 -5.83 -28.65
CA GLY A 15 -11.93 -5.66 -27.82
C GLY A 15 -11.49 -5.55 -26.36
N GLU A 16 -12.14 -4.64 -25.64
CA GLU A 16 -12.23 -4.71 -24.18
C GLU A 16 -12.48 -6.18 -23.81
N THR A 17 -11.48 -6.87 -23.29
CA THR A 17 -11.68 -8.21 -22.74
C THR A 17 -12.64 -8.05 -21.58
N GLN A 18 -13.92 -8.34 -21.81
CA GLN A 18 -14.94 -8.35 -20.77
C GLN A 18 -14.48 -9.30 -19.68
N ILE A 19 -14.04 -8.74 -18.55
CA ILE A 19 -13.62 -9.51 -17.38
C ILE A 19 -14.88 -10.22 -16.87
N ALA A 20 -14.85 -11.55 -16.85
CA ALA A 20 -15.97 -12.33 -16.35
C ALA A 20 -16.12 -12.15 -14.83
N TYR A 21 -17.37 -12.19 -14.36
CA TYR A 21 -17.74 -12.06 -12.95
C TYR A 21 -18.44 -13.33 -12.48
N ARG A 22 -18.11 -13.76 -11.25
CA ARG A 22 -18.83 -14.81 -10.53
C ARG A 22 -19.46 -14.18 -9.29
N GLY A 23 -20.76 -13.87 -9.39
CA GLY A 23 -21.45 -13.08 -8.38
C GLY A 23 -20.95 -11.63 -8.38
N HIS A 24 -20.32 -11.20 -7.29
CA HIS A 24 -19.76 -9.84 -7.17
C HIS A 24 -18.24 -9.79 -7.36
N LEU A 25 -17.57 -10.94 -7.51
CA LEU A 25 -16.13 -11.00 -7.70
C LEU A 25 -15.78 -11.19 -9.18
N SER A 26 -14.81 -10.41 -9.68
CA SER A 26 -14.20 -10.64 -10.98
C SER A 26 -13.35 -11.93 -10.96
N GLU A 27 -13.14 -12.56 -12.11
CA GLU A 27 -12.23 -13.71 -12.20
C GLU A 27 -10.79 -13.34 -11.81
N LEU A 28 -10.37 -12.09 -12.10
CA LEU A 28 -9.08 -11.56 -11.67
C LEU A 28 -8.98 -11.47 -10.14
N ARG A 29 -10.04 -10.98 -9.47
CA ARG A 29 -10.15 -10.98 -8.00
C ARG A 29 -10.04 -12.38 -7.41
N ILE A 30 -10.72 -13.36 -7.99
CA ILE A 30 -10.67 -14.76 -7.53
C ILE A 30 -9.26 -15.33 -7.71
N LYS A 31 -8.62 -15.06 -8.85
CA LYS A 31 -7.23 -15.49 -9.11
C LYS A 31 -6.26 -14.85 -8.11
N GLU A 32 -6.40 -13.54 -7.85
CA GLU A 32 -5.54 -12.84 -6.91
C GLU A 32 -5.76 -13.29 -5.47
N LEU A 33 -7.00 -13.61 -5.06
CA LEU A 33 -7.28 -14.23 -3.75
C LEU A 33 -6.53 -15.56 -3.58
N ASN A 34 -6.55 -16.43 -4.59
CA ASN A 34 -5.83 -17.70 -4.56
C ASN A 34 -4.31 -17.48 -4.51
N ASN A 35 -3.78 -16.56 -5.32
CA ASN A 35 -2.36 -16.22 -5.29
C ASN A 35 -1.94 -15.66 -3.92
N LEU A 36 -2.74 -14.75 -3.36
CA LEU A 36 -2.49 -14.17 -2.05
C LEU A 36 -2.52 -15.23 -0.96
N ALA A 37 -3.47 -16.17 -1.01
CA ALA A 37 -3.57 -17.28 -0.07
C ALA A 37 -2.32 -18.18 -0.11
N GLN A 38 -1.89 -18.61 -1.30
CA GLN A 38 -0.68 -19.42 -1.47
C GLN A 38 0.57 -18.68 -0.98
N ARG A 39 0.69 -17.39 -1.29
CA ARG A 39 1.80 -16.57 -0.81
C ARG A 39 1.74 -16.40 0.70
N MET A 40 0.54 -16.31 1.29
CA MET A 40 0.33 -16.21 2.73
C MET A 40 0.94 -17.40 3.45
N GLU A 41 0.63 -18.62 3.02
CA GLU A 41 1.20 -19.86 3.56
C GLU A 41 2.73 -19.89 3.50
N GLN A 42 3.32 -19.32 2.44
CA GLN A 42 4.76 -19.23 2.28
C GLN A 42 5.39 -18.12 3.13
N SER A 43 4.62 -17.09 3.50
CA SER A 43 5.09 -15.95 4.29
C SER A 43 5.05 -16.16 5.80
N ILE A 44 4.09 -16.97 6.29
CA ILE A 44 3.94 -17.26 7.72
C ILE A 44 4.74 -18.49 8.14
N ASN A 45 5.09 -18.57 9.41
CA ASN A 45 5.71 -19.74 10.01
C ASN A 45 4.68 -20.56 10.82
N PRO A 46 4.09 -21.61 10.24
CA PRO A 46 3.08 -22.42 10.93
C PRO A 46 3.63 -23.23 12.11
N GLU A 47 4.95 -23.37 12.25
CA GLU A 47 5.58 -24.04 13.40
C GLU A 47 5.60 -23.16 14.65
N LYS A 48 5.30 -21.86 14.51
CA LYS A 48 5.16 -20.93 15.61
C LYS A 48 3.69 -20.74 15.92
N TYR A 49 3.33 -20.82 17.19
CA TYR A 49 1.97 -20.54 17.60
C TYR A 49 1.77 -19.01 17.66
N ALA A 50 0.74 -18.54 16.96
CA ALA A 50 0.45 -17.11 16.79
C ALA A 50 0.28 -16.37 18.12
N CYS A 51 -0.21 -17.05 19.16
CA CYS A 51 -0.48 -16.45 20.46
C CYS A 51 0.73 -16.44 21.41
N ASP A 52 1.76 -17.25 21.13
CA ASP A 52 3.02 -17.24 21.91
C ASP A 52 3.97 -16.15 21.42
N SER A 53 4.09 -16.01 20.09
CA SER A 53 4.93 -15.02 19.43
C SER A 53 4.38 -14.73 18.05
N TYR A 54 3.54 -13.71 17.96
CA TYR A 54 2.89 -13.35 16.71
C TYR A 54 3.90 -12.82 15.69
N PHE A 55 4.94 -12.14 16.15
CA PHE A 55 6.05 -11.70 15.31
C PHE A 55 6.76 -12.89 14.67
N ASP A 56 7.13 -13.91 15.44
CA ASP A 56 7.79 -15.08 14.86
C ASP A 56 6.85 -15.84 13.91
N TYR A 57 5.55 -15.84 14.21
CA TYR A 57 4.55 -16.42 13.32
C TYR A 57 4.43 -15.68 11.97
N VAL A 58 4.42 -14.34 11.94
CA VAL A 58 4.17 -13.57 10.70
C VAL A 58 5.43 -13.08 9.98
N CYS A 59 6.57 -13.00 10.67
CA CYS A 59 7.79 -12.35 10.17
C CYS A 59 9.00 -13.27 10.01
N SER A 60 9.05 -14.45 10.64
CA SER A 60 10.30 -15.24 10.67
C SER A 60 10.76 -15.76 9.31
N ARG A 61 9.88 -15.84 8.31
CA ARG A 61 10.25 -16.23 6.94
C ARG A 61 10.73 -15.05 6.08
N ASN A 62 10.67 -13.82 6.59
CA ASN A 62 11.10 -12.58 5.94
C ASN A 62 10.55 -12.41 4.51
N ARG A 63 9.26 -12.70 4.33
CA ARG A 63 8.53 -12.59 3.05
C ARG A 63 7.23 -11.78 3.21
N PRO A 64 7.32 -10.49 3.59
CA PRO A 64 6.13 -9.66 3.74
C PRO A 64 5.31 -9.60 2.45
N LEU A 65 3.97 -9.64 2.56
CA LEU A 65 3.04 -9.68 1.42
C LEU A 65 2.34 -8.35 1.12
N PHE A 66 2.60 -7.35 1.93
CA PHE A 66 2.09 -6.01 1.74
C PHE A 66 3.09 -5.17 0.96
N SER A 67 2.57 -4.16 0.29
CA SER A 67 3.35 -3.06 -0.23
C SER A 67 3.08 -1.86 0.67
N ILE A 68 4.12 -1.29 1.27
CA ILE A 68 4.00 0.05 1.88
C ILE A 68 3.72 1.03 0.73
N MET A 69 2.89 2.06 0.96
CA MET A 69 2.73 3.14 -0.03
C MET A 69 4.10 3.61 -0.53
N GLY A 70 4.34 3.53 -1.84
CA GLY A 70 5.60 3.91 -2.47
C GLY A 70 6.71 2.84 -2.47
N HIS A 71 6.42 1.62 -2.01
CA HIS A 71 7.36 0.49 -2.08
C HIS A 71 7.51 -0.04 -3.51
N ILE A 72 8.68 -0.62 -3.79
CA ILE A 72 9.05 -1.20 -5.08
C ILE A 72 8.11 -2.39 -5.41
N PRO A 73 7.50 -2.43 -6.62
CA PRO A 73 6.74 -3.60 -7.09
C PRO A 73 7.54 -4.90 -7.06
N GLN A 74 6.84 -6.04 -7.16
CA GLN A 74 7.54 -7.31 -7.31
C GLN A 74 8.36 -7.32 -8.60
N MET A 75 9.41 -8.14 -8.65
CA MET A 75 10.32 -8.15 -9.80
C MET A 75 9.58 -8.42 -11.12
N THR A 76 8.61 -9.33 -11.13
CA THR A 76 7.77 -9.61 -12.29
C THR A 76 7.00 -8.38 -12.75
N ASP A 77 6.47 -7.61 -11.81
CA ASP A 77 5.71 -6.38 -12.08
C ASP A 77 6.63 -5.28 -12.60
N LEU A 78 7.85 -5.15 -12.06
CA LEU A 78 8.87 -4.21 -12.54
C LEU A 78 9.29 -4.50 -13.97
N ILE A 79 9.53 -5.78 -14.28
CA ILE A 79 9.88 -6.22 -15.64
C ILE A 79 8.74 -5.88 -16.60
N GLN A 80 7.50 -6.20 -16.21
CA GLN A 80 6.32 -5.90 -17.01
C GLN A 80 6.17 -4.39 -17.25
N LEU A 81 6.23 -3.58 -16.21
CA LEU A 81 6.10 -2.12 -16.32
C LEU A 81 7.20 -1.50 -17.17
N LEU A 82 8.45 -1.98 -17.05
CA LEU A 82 9.54 -1.50 -17.90
C LEU A 82 9.29 -1.89 -19.36
N THR A 83 8.79 -3.11 -19.60
CA THR A 83 8.44 -3.60 -20.93
C THR A 83 7.31 -2.78 -21.55
N ASP A 84 6.25 -2.51 -20.79
CA ASP A 84 5.13 -1.67 -21.21
C ASP A 84 5.61 -0.25 -21.53
N LEU A 85 6.43 0.32 -20.64
CA LEU A 85 7.03 1.63 -20.86
C LEU A 85 7.93 1.64 -22.09
N GLN A 86 8.71 0.59 -22.36
CA GLN A 86 9.54 0.47 -23.57
C GLN A 86 8.69 0.42 -24.84
N ASN A 87 7.64 -0.40 -24.83
CA ASN A 87 6.75 -0.63 -25.97
C ASN A 87 5.75 0.51 -26.20
N ASP A 88 5.59 1.43 -25.23
CA ASP A 88 4.73 2.59 -25.35
C ASP A 88 5.10 3.42 -26.60
N PRO A 89 4.16 3.69 -27.53
CA PRO A 89 4.45 4.43 -28.76
C PRO A 89 4.85 5.88 -28.52
N GLU A 90 4.51 6.45 -27.36
CA GLU A 90 4.87 7.83 -27.02
C GLU A 90 6.37 7.93 -26.74
N GLN A 91 7.05 8.76 -27.54
CA GLN A 91 8.49 8.96 -27.43
C GLN A 91 8.77 10.28 -26.71
N PHE A 92 9.56 10.22 -25.64
CA PHE A 92 9.97 11.38 -24.87
C PHE A 92 11.35 11.17 -24.25
N GLU A 93 12.09 12.27 -24.07
CA GLU A 93 13.52 12.25 -23.69
C GLU A 93 13.76 11.53 -22.36
N ALA A 94 12.88 11.74 -21.35
CA ALA A 94 13.03 11.09 -20.06
C ALA A 94 12.99 9.56 -20.16
N LYS A 95 12.17 9.01 -21.07
CA LYS A 95 12.12 7.56 -21.34
C LYS A 95 13.45 7.07 -21.92
N GLN A 96 14.06 7.81 -22.84
CA GLN A 96 15.38 7.47 -23.36
C GLN A 96 16.46 7.47 -22.26
N LYS A 97 16.44 8.49 -21.38
CA LYS A 97 17.36 8.58 -20.23
C LYS A 97 17.23 7.40 -19.27
N LEU A 98 16.00 6.95 -19.01
CA LEU A 98 15.75 5.74 -18.21
C LEU A 98 16.41 4.52 -18.85
N ILE A 99 16.20 4.30 -20.16
CA ILE A 99 16.78 3.16 -20.87
C ILE A 99 18.31 3.22 -20.88
N ASP A 100 18.89 4.40 -21.10
CA ASP A 100 20.34 4.60 -21.06
C ASP A 100 20.91 4.30 -19.67
N PHE A 101 20.21 4.69 -18.61
CA PHE A 101 20.58 4.35 -17.25
C PHE A 101 20.52 2.84 -17.00
N PHE A 102 19.44 2.18 -17.40
CA PHE A 102 19.27 0.73 -17.26
C PHE A 102 20.41 -0.03 -17.97
N ILE A 103 20.75 0.37 -19.20
CA ILE A 103 21.87 -0.20 -19.96
C ILE A 103 23.18 0.01 -19.18
N SER A 104 23.44 1.23 -18.71
CA SER A 104 24.67 1.53 -17.96
C SER A 104 24.77 0.69 -16.68
N CYS A 105 23.67 0.54 -15.94
CA CYS A 105 23.61 -0.27 -14.73
C CYS A 105 23.94 -1.72 -15.01
N ASN A 106 23.36 -2.29 -16.08
CA ASN A 106 23.53 -3.70 -16.42
C ASN A 106 24.97 -4.05 -16.86
N THR A 107 25.84 -3.05 -17.03
CA THR A 107 27.30 -3.26 -17.22
C THR A 107 28.05 -3.50 -15.91
N GLN A 108 27.48 -3.15 -14.75
CA GLN A 108 28.14 -3.18 -13.44
C GLN A 108 27.41 -4.02 -12.38
N LYS A 109 26.10 -4.18 -12.50
CA LYS A 109 25.22 -4.76 -11.48
C LYS A 109 24.43 -5.93 -12.04
N SER A 110 23.80 -6.71 -11.16
CA SER A 110 22.89 -7.76 -11.58
C SER A 110 21.65 -7.16 -12.25
N LEU A 111 21.03 -7.92 -13.15
CA LEU A 111 19.81 -7.49 -13.83
C LEU A 111 18.69 -7.11 -12.84
N GLN A 112 18.57 -7.86 -11.74
CA GLN A 112 17.58 -7.59 -10.68
C GLN A 112 17.83 -6.26 -9.98
N ASP A 113 19.10 -5.94 -9.66
CA ASP A 113 19.44 -4.66 -9.06
C ASP A 113 19.15 -3.52 -10.02
N CYS A 114 19.39 -3.69 -11.32
CA CYS A 114 19.11 -2.66 -12.31
C CYS A 114 17.63 -2.38 -12.50
N TYR A 115 16.76 -3.38 -12.44
CA TYR A 115 15.31 -3.15 -12.41
C TYR A 115 14.90 -2.31 -11.19
N ARG A 116 15.45 -2.63 -10.00
CA ARG A 116 15.13 -1.90 -8.76
C ARG A 116 15.66 -0.47 -8.76
N GLU A 117 16.92 -0.27 -9.13
CA GLU A 117 17.54 1.06 -9.16
C GLU A 117 16.91 1.93 -10.26
N THR A 118 16.63 1.36 -11.43
CA THR A 118 15.95 2.10 -12.52
C THR A 118 14.56 2.53 -12.08
N PHE A 119 13.81 1.63 -11.43
CA PHE A 119 12.54 2.00 -10.81
C PHE A 119 12.72 3.12 -9.79
N GLU A 120 13.68 3.02 -8.88
CA GLU A 120 13.89 4.01 -7.82
C GLU A 120 14.13 5.43 -8.35
N TYR A 121 14.98 5.58 -9.37
CA TYR A 121 15.35 6.89 -9.90
C TYR A 121 14.35 7.45 -10.92
N PHE A 122 13.57 6.59 -11.55
CA PHE A 122 12.61 6.99 -12.58
C PHE A 122 11.15 6.66 -12.24
N LYS A 123 10.81 6.50 -10.94
CA LYS A 123 9.44 6.22 -10.47
C LYS A 123 8.33 7.02 -11.18
N PRO A 124 8.48 8.34 -11.44
CA PRO A 124 7.47 9.11 -12.16
C PRO A 124 7.11 8.56 -13.54
N LEU A 125 8.07 7.96 -14.27
CA LEU A 125 7.81 7.33 -15.57
C LEU A 125 6.98 6.04 -15.42
N PHE A 126 7.20 5.31 -14.33
CA PHE A 126 6.35 4.18 -13.96
C PHE A 126 4.95 4.67 -13.56
N GLY A 127 4.84 5.79 -12.84
CA GLY A 127 3.56 6.46 -12.56
C GLY A 127 2.80 6.83 -13.83
N TYR A 128 3.50 7.32 -14.86
CA TYR A 128 2.92 7.58 -16.18
C TYR A 128 2.34 6.31 -16.81
N ILE A 129 3.13 5.25 -17.00
CA ILE A 129 2.62 4.05 -17.69
C ILE A 129 1.49 3.37 -16.91
N ILE A 130 1.59 3.37 -15.58
CA ILE A 130 0.52 2.91 -14.69
C ILE A 130 -0.76 3.70 -14.94
N THR A 131 -0.70 5.03 -14.88
CA THR A 131 -1.90 5.88 -14.99
C THR A 131 -2.42 6.05 -16.41
N LYS A 132 -1.62 5.69 -17.42
CA LYS A 132 -2.00 5.70 -18.83
C LYS A 132 -3.11 4.69 -19.10
N ASP A 133 -2.96 3.47 -18.58
CA ASP A 133 -3.90 2.36 -18.82
C ASP A 133 -4.88 2.12 -17.66
N LEU A 134 -4.50 2.44 -16.41
CA LEU A 134 -5.39 2.20 -15.25
C LEU A 134 -6.65 3.08 -15.23
N VAL A 135 -6.70 4.18 -15.99
CA VAL A 135 -7.71 5.22 -15.80
C VAL A 135 -8.31 5.76 -17.10
N GLU A 136 -8.98 4.86 -17.81
CA GLU A 136 -10.34 5.22 -18.21
C GLU A 136 -11.15 5.27 -16.89
N GLY A 137 -11.80 6.41 -16.59
CA GLY A 137 -12.36 6.75 -15.26
C GLY A 137 -13.49 5.86 -14.73
N SER A 138 -13.55 4.60 -15.12
CA SER A 138 -14.51 3.55 -14.83
C SER A 138 -13.90 2.30 -14.18
N SER A 139 -12.58 2.23 -13.95
CA SER A 139 -11.97 1.05 -13.30
C SER A 139 -12.52 0.83 -11.89
N HIS A 140 -12.85 -0.43 -11.58
CA HIS A 140 -13.45 -0.83 -10.30
C HIS A 140 -12.49 -0.49 -9.14
N GLU A 141 -11.19 -0.65 -9.36
CA GLU A 141 -10.11 -0.45 -8.39
C GLU A 141 -9.98 1.02 -7.99
N LEU A 142 -10.05 1.95 -8.96
CA LEU A 142 -10.01 3.37 -8.66
C LEU A 142 -11.24 3.80 -7.85
N ASN A 143 -12.42 3.26 -8.20
CA ASN A 143 -13.66 3.53 -7.48
C ASN A 143 -13.63 3.01 -6.03
N ASP A 144 -13.11 1.80 -5.83
CA ASP A 144 -12.89 1.22 -4.50
C ASP A 144 -11.94 2.07 -3.68
N PHE A 145 -10.78 2.43 -4.24
CA PHE A 145 -9.78 3.27 -3.57
C PHE A 145 -10.34 4.65 -3.18
N LEU A 146 -11.02 5.33 -4.11
CA LEU A 146 -11.67 6.61 -3.84
C LEU A 146 -12.83 6.47 -2.84
N GLY A 147 -13.51 5.32 -2.84
CA GLY A 147 -14.57 4.99 -1.87
C GLY A 147 -14.02 4.85 -0.45
N ILE A 148 -12.88 4.19 -0.28
CA ILE A 148 -12.17 4.09 1.00
C ILE A 148 -11.74 5.47 1.47
N LEU A 149 -11.11 6.27 0.61
CA LEU A 149 -10.71 7.65 0.94
C LEU A 149 -11.90 8.53 1.34
N ARG A 150 -13.03 8.41 0.64
CA ARG A 150 -14.25 9.16 0.97
C ARG A 150 -14.77 8.79 2.36
N ARG A 151 -14.93 7.50 2.64
CA ARG A 151 -15.37 7.00 3.95
C ARG A 151 -14.42 7.43 5.06
N PHE A 152 -13.12 7.30 4.84
CA PHE A 152 -12.10 7.74 5.79
C PHE A 152 -12.27 9.23 6.13
N VAL A 153 -12.36 10.10 5.12
CA VAL A 153 -12.55 11.54 5.31
C VAL A 153 -13.82 11.84 6.10
N GLU A 154 -14.95 11.23 5.73
CA GLU A 154 -16.25 11.39 6.43
C GLU A 154 -16.16 10.96 7.90
N ARG A 155 -15.47 9.86 8.17
CA ARG A 155 -15.32 9.30 9.52
C ARG A 155 -14.36 10.12 10.39
N THR A 156 -13.34 10.73 9.81
CA THR A 156 -12.41 11.56 10.59
C THR A 156 -13.07 12.77 11.27
N ASP A 157 -14.21 13.24 10.76
CA ASP A 157 -14.98 14.31 11.40
C ASP A 157 -15.48 13.92 12.80
N SER A 158 -16.03 12.71 12.93
CA SER A 158 -16.56 12.23 14.21
C SER A 158 -15.45 11.86 15.20
N ILE A 159 -14.34 11.30 14.71
CA ILE A 159 -13.23 10.83 15.55
C ILE A 159 -12.42 12.01 16.14
N PHE A 160 -12.08 13.00 15.32
CA PHE A 160 -11.14 14.04 15.72
C PHE A 160 -11.81 15.31 16.26
N ASN A 161 -13.14 15.45 16.11
CA ASN A 161 -13.99 16.51 16.68
C ASN A 161 -13.39 17.94 16.60
N ARG A 162 -12.59 18.20 15.57
CA ARG A 162 -11.96 19.49 15.26
C ARG A 162 -12.52 19.92 13.92
N ARG A 163 -13.15 21.11 13.87
CA ARG A 163 -13.73 21.67 12.65
C ARG A 163 -12.74 21.79 11.48
N SER A 164 -11.44 21.79 11.77
CA SER A 164 -10.36 21.74 10.77
C SER A 164 -9.23 20.84 11.28
N HIS A 165 -8.94 19.76 10.54
CA HIS A 165 -7.72 18.97 10.71
C HIS A 165 -6.88 19.12 9.44
N PRO A 166 -5.61 19.58 9.52
CA PRO A 166 -4.83 19.96 8.33
C PRO A 166 -4.61 18.80 7.36
N VAL A 167 -4.55 17.56 7.86
CA VAL A 167 -4.46 16.36 7.00
C VAL A 167 -5.79 16.04 6.35
N ARG A 168 -6.92 16.24 7.02
CA ARG A 168 -8.25 15.96 6.45
C ARG A 168 -8.50 16.86 5.24
N ASP A 169 -8.23 18.15 5.37
CA ASP A 169 -8.46 19.12 4.28
C ASP A 169 -7.55 18.83 3.07
N LYS A 170 -6.31 18.39 3.34
CA LYS A 170 -5.41 17.87 2.31
C LYS A 170 -5.96 16.61 1.65
N LEU A 171 -6.46 15.64 2.42
CA LEU A 171 -7.03 14.40 1.89
C LEU A 171 -8.28 14.64 1.04
N VAL A 172 -9.16 15.56 1.43
CA VAL A 172 -10.30 16.00 0.61
C VAL A 172 -9.80 16.48 -0.75
N THR A 173 -8.81 17.37 -0.73
CA THR A 173 -8.21 17.94 -1.95
C THR A 173 -7.52 16.86 -2.79
N TYR A 174 -6.73 16.00 -2.17
CA TYR A 174 -5.96 14.95 -2.83
C TYR A 174 -6.87 13.89 -3.45
N LYS A 175 -7.96 13.53 -2.78
CA LYS A 175 -8.98 12.61 -3.30
C LYS A 175 -9.61 13.17 -4.58
N GLU A 176 -10.01 14.45 -4.60
CA GLU A 176 -10.57 15.07 -5.82
C GLU A 176 -9.54 15.14 -6.94
N LYS A 177 -8.29 15.46 -6.60
CA LYS A 177 -7.16 15.46 -7.52
C LYS A 177 -6.88 14.08 -8.11
N PHE A 178 -6.89 13.04 -7.30
CA PHE A 178 -6.58 11.67 -7.71
C PHE A 178 -7.72 11.01 -8.52
N ARG A 179 -8.88 11.65 -8.66
CA ARG A 179 -9.96 11.19 -9.55
C ARG A 179 -9.51 11.09 -11.01
N THR A 180 -8.53 11.88 -11.40
CA THR A 180 -7.93 11.89 -12.75
C THR A 180 -6.41 11.80 -12.65
N PRO A 181 -5.82 10.69 -12.20
CA PRO A 181 -4.41 10.63 -11.84
C PRO A 181 -3.48 10.76 -13.06
N ARG A 182 -3.98 10.48 -14.29
CA ARG A 182 -3.27 10.78 -15.55
C ARG A 182 -2.85 12.24 -15.69
N THR A 183 -3.51 13.17 -14.97
CA THR A 183 -3.16 14.59 -15.02
C THR A 183 -1.85 14.94 -14.30
N TYR A 184 -1.27 14.01 -13.56
CA TYR A 184 -0.03 14.23 -12.80
C TYR A 184 1.21 13.69 -13.49
N PHE A 185 1.04 12.93 -14.57
CA PHE A 185 2.14 12.25 -15.24
C PHE A 185 2.07 12.50 -16.75
N TYR A 186 2.18 13.76 -17.16
CA TYR A 186 2.26 14.10 -18.59
C TYR A 186 3.69 13.97 -19.09
N THR A 187 3.85 13.48 -20.32
CA THR A 187 5.18 13.33 -20.96
C THR A 187 5.95 14.64 -21.05
N GLY A 188 5.26 15.77 -21.26
CA GLY A 188 5.86 17.11 -21.20
C GLY A 188 6.43 17.46 -19.81
N ASP A 189 5.72 17.10 -18.74
CA ASP A 189 6.16 17.35 -17.36
C ASP A 189 7.33 16.43 -16.98
N LEU A 190 7.27 15.16 -17.41
CA LEU A 190 8.37 14.22 -17.22
C LEU A 190 9.62 14.63 -17.99
N ASN A 191 9.51 15.13 -19.22
CA ASN A 191 10.66 15.68 -19.92
C ASN A 191 11.27 16.87 -19.18
N ARG A 192 10.45 17.76 -18.64
CA ARG A 192 10.93 18.90 -17.84
C ARG A 192 11.61 18.46 -16.55
N GLU A 193 11.03 17.50 -15.84
CA GLU A 193 11.61 16.89 -14.63
C GLU A 193 13.04 16.41 -14.90
N TYR A 194 13.23 15.62 -15.97
CA TYR A 194 14.51 15.00 -16.28
C TYR A 194 15.39 15.83 -17.24
N ALA A 195 14.99 17.04 -17.64
CA ALA A 195 15.67 17.82 -18.69
C ALA A 195 17.14 18.10 -18.36
N SER A 196 17.43 18.52 -17.13
CA SER A 196 18.79 18.90 -16.73
C SER A 196 19.74 17.72 -16.54
N LEU A 197 19.20 16.49 -16.45
CA LEU A 197 20.00 15.29 -16.22
C LEU A 197 20.71 14.86 -17.50
N ARG A 198 22.02 14.60 -17.39
CA ARG A 198 22.79 13.91 -18.43
C ARG A 198 23.03 12.49 -17.98
N ILE A 199 22.60 11.54 -18.80
CA ILE A 199 22.78 10.10 -18.58
C ILE A 199 23.68 9.58 -19.68
N TYR A 200 24.73 8.86 -19.29
CA TYR A 200 25.78 8.33 -20.16
C TYR A 200 25.69 6.81 -20.14
N ARG A 201 25.45 6.17 -21.29
CA ARG A 201 25.31 4.70 -21.37
C ARG A 201 26.56 3.97 -20.87
N GLU A 202 27.70 4.61 -21.00
CA GLU A 202 29.02 4.10 -20.68
C GLU A 202 29.45 4.31 -19.21
N SER A 203 28.70 5.08 -18.40
CA SER A 203 29.15 5.45 -17.05
C SER A 203 28.06 5.38 -15.98
N TYR A 204 27.89 4.19 -15.40
CA TYR A 204 26.95 3.96 -14.30
C TYR A 204 27.23 4.85 -13.07
N GLU A 205 28.47 4.93 -12.59
CA GLU A 205 28.82 5.71 -11.39
C GLU A 205 28.55 7.20 -11.55
N HIS A 206 28.79 7.76 -12.74
CA HIS A 206 28.47 9.15 -13.02
C HIS A 206 26.95 9.37 -13.04
N ASN A 207 26.20 8.47 -13.66
CA ASN A 207 24.74 8.54 -13.68
C ASN A 207 24.16 8.47 -12.28
N LEU A 208 24.64 7.55 -11.44
CA LEU A 208 24.19 7.38 -10.07
C LEU A 208 24.35 8.68 -9.26
N ARG A 209 25.51 9.33 -9.37
CA ARG A 209 25.77 10.62 -8.70
C ARG A 209 24.85 11.73 -9.20
N ASN A 210 24.63 11.82 -10.51
CA ASN A 210 23.74 12.83 -11.10
C ASN A 210 22.29 12.61 -10.66
N LEU A 211 21.82 11.36 -10.66
CA LEU A 211 20.47 11.00 -10.24
C LEU A 211 20.24 11.26 -8.76
N GLU A 212 21.19 10.92 -7.89
CA GLU A 212 21.12 11.24 -6.45
C GLU A 212 21.07 12.75 -6.19
N GLN A 213 21.86 13.54 -6.92
CA GLN A 213 21.83 15.00 -6.81
C GLN A 213 20.50 15.57 -7.30
N HIS A 214 19.98 15.09 -8.43
CA HIS A 214 18.70 15.49 -8.97
C HIS A 214 17.57 15.17 -8.00
N ARG A 215 17.51 13.94 -7.48
CA ARG A 215 16.51 13.54 -6.48
C ARG A 215 16.48 14.49 -5.29
N LYS A 216 17.65 14.80 -4.71
CA LYS A 216 17.74 15.63 -3.49
C LYS A 216 17.42 17.10 -3.71
N ARG A 217 17.60 17.65 -4.91
CA ARG A 217 17.57 19.11 -5.13
C ARG A 217 16.52 19.57 -6.12
N ASN A 218 16.24 18.77 -7.13
CA ASN A 218 15.53 19.20 -8.33
C ASN A 218 14.23 18.41 -8.57
N SER A 219 14.07 17.23 -7.98
CA SER A 219 12.92 16.40 -8.27
C SER A 219 11.64 16.96 -7.65
N THR A 220 10.62 17.13 -8.48
CA THR A 220 9.30 17.60 -8.03
C THR A 220 8.45 16.49 -7.42
N TYR A 221 8.86 15.23 -7.56
CA TYR A 221 8.13 14.05 -7.10
C TYR A 221 8.62 13.50 -5.75
N GLU A 222 9.58 14.16 -5.10
CA GLU A 222 10.06 13.75 -3.77
C GLU A 222 9.15 14.25 -2.63
N LEU A 223 8.42 15.35 -2.84
CA LEU A 223 7.57 15.97 -1.82
C LEU A 223 6.26 16.50 -2.40
N GLY A 224 5.31 16.81 -1.52
CA GLY A 224 4.07 17.50 -1.88
C GLY A 224 3.07 16.62 -2.64
N VAL A 225 2.27 17.26 -3.50
CA VAL A 225 1.13 16.62 -4.15
C VAL A 225 1.60 15.56 -5.15
N GLN A 226 2.62 15.88 -5.95
CA GLN A 226 3.19 14.98 -6.95
C GLN A 226 3.67 13.67 -6.33
N ARG A 227 4.37 13.76 -5.18
CA ARG A 227 4.78 12.57 -4.41
C ARG A 227 3.57 11.74 -3.98
N THR A 228 2.55 12.38 -3.41
CA THR A 228 1.35 11.66 -2.96
C THR A 228 0.61 10.99 -4.13
N MET A 229 0.45 11.68 -5.26
CA MET A 229 -0.18 11.09 -6.44
C MET A 229 0.63 9.90 -6.98
N LEU A 230 1.97 9.98 -6.96
CA LEU A 230 2.85 8.89 -7.36
C LEU A 230 2.74 7.69 -6.43
N ASP A 231 2.82 7.89 -5.12
CA ASP A 231 2.67 6.83 -4.14
C ASP A 231 1.29 6.15 -4.24
N TRP A 232 0.23 6.92 -4.45
CA TRP A 232 -1.13 6.38 -4.62
C TRP A 232 -1.30 5.64 -5.94
N SER A 233 -0.73 6.12 -7.05
CA SER A 233 -0.74 5.41 -8.33
C SER A 233 -0.02 4.07 -8.24
N LEU A 234 1.16 4.04 -7.61
CA LEU A 234 1.93 2.82 -7.39
C LEU A 234 1.19 1.85 -6.48
N TYR A 235 0.63 2.35 -5.37
CA TYR A 235 -0.15 1.54 -4.46
C TYR A 235 -1.37 0.94 -5.16
N LEU A 236 -2.14 1.74 -5.91
CA LEU A 236 -3.31 1.28 -6.66
C LEU A 236 -2.95 0.18 -7.65
N TYR A 237 -1.84 0.34 -8.39
CA TYR A 237 -1.33 -0.67 -9.31
C TYR A 237 -1.01 -2.00 -8.60
N GLN A 238 -0.36 -1.93 -7.44
CA GLN A 238 0.04 -3.08 -6.64
C GLN A 238 -1.12 -3.72 -5.89
N SER A 239 -2.19 -2.96 -5.63
CA SER A 239 -3.39 -3.42 -4.92
C SER A 239 -4.54 -3.81 -5.84
N ARG A 240 -4.34 -3.77 -7.17
CA ARG A 240 -5.33 -4.26 -8.14
C ARG A 240 -5.81 -5.64 -7.76
N ASP A 241 -7.12 -5.85 -7.84
CA ASP A 241 -7.78 -7.11 -7.50
C ASP A 241 -7.53 -7.61 -6.06
N LYS A 242 -6.96 -6.83 -5.12
CA LYS A 242 -6.73 -7.28 -3.74
C LYS A 242 -7.86 -7.01 -2.75
N PRO A 243 -8.07 -7.92 -1.77
CA PRO A 243 -8.80 -7.73 -0.53
C PRO A 243 -9.37 -6.38 -0.15
N MET A 244 -10.64 -6.21 0.23
CA MET A 244 -10.93 -5.08 1.13
C MET A 244 -10.17 -5.25 2.46
N SER A 245 -10.01 -6.50 2.92
CA SER A 245 -9.11 -6.87 4.03
C SER A 245 -7.66 -6.41 3.81
N TYR A 246 -7.19 -6.27 2.56
CA TYR A 246 -5.86 -5.74 2.24
C TYR A 246 -5.79 -4.22 2.38
N TYR A 247 -6.75 -3.48 1.80
CA TYR A 247 -6.75 -2.02 1.86
C TYR A 247 -6.91 -1.49 3.29
N TYR A 248 -7.79 -2.10 4.10
CA TYR A 248 -8.00 -1.66 5.47
C TYR A 248 -6.81 -1.99 6.39
N SER A 249 -6.09 -3.09 6.15
CA SER A 249 -4.93 -3.48 6.96
C SER A 249 -3.62 -2.77 6.56
N THR A 250 -3.58 -2.11 5.41
CA THR A 250 -2.38 -1.43 4.89
C THR A 250 -2.64 0.07 4.75
N PHE A 251 -3.39 0.49 3.73
CA PHE A 251 -3.63 1.89 3.42
C PHE A 251 -4.35 2.65 4.53
N THR A 252 -5.47 2.12 5.02
CA THR A 252 -6.30 2.81 6.02
C THR A 252 -5.55 2.98 7.36
N VAL A 253 -4.76 1.98 7.76
CA VAL A 253 -3.88 2.04 8.93
C VAL A 253 -2.88 3.19 8.80
N HIS A 254 -2.21 3.34 7.66
CA HIS A 254 -1.28 4.44 7.44
C HIS A 254 -1.95 5.83 7.47
N LEU A 255 -3.19 5.94 6.98
CA LEU A 255 -3.96 7.18 7.07
C LEU A 255 -4.26 7.55 8.53
N TYR A 256 -4.75 6.60 9.34
CA TYR A 256 -4.98 6.84 10.76
C TYR A 256 -3.69 7.14 11.51
N MET A 257 -2.60 6.43 11.22
CA MET A 257 -1.29 6.71 11.82
C MET A 257 -0.85 8.15 11.55
N THR A 258 -1.05 8.64 10.33
CA THR A 258 -0.70 10.02 9.97
C THR A 258 -1.53 11.04 10.75
N MET A 259 -2.84 10.80 10.87
CA MET A 259 -3.74 11.67 11.63
C MET A 259 -3.38 11.68 13.12
N PHE A 260 -3.29 10.50 13.74
CA PHE A 260 -2.97 10.37 15.16
C PHE A 260 -1.56 10.87 15.48
N ASN A 261 -0.58 10.68 14.59
CA ASN A 261 0.77 11.20 14.81
C ASN A 261 0.79 12.73 14.97
N ILE A 262 -0.05 13.45 14.24
CA ILE A 262 -0.17 14.90 14.40
C ILE A 262 -0.97 15.23 15.66
N THR A 263 -2.14 14.61 15.85
CA THR A 263 -3.02 14.99 16.97
C THR A 263 -2.46 14.61 18.33
N GLU A 264 -1.79 13.45 18.46
CA GLU A 264 -1.23 12.99 19.73
C GLU A 264 0.02 13.80 20.12
N ARG A 265 0.79 14.28 19.15
CA ARG A 265 1.94 15.18 19.40
C ARG A 265 1.54 16.56 19.87
N GLU A 266 0.31 16.99 19.58
CA GLU A 266 -0.24 18.27 20.01
C GLU A 266 -0.95 18.21 21.38
N ARG A 267 -1.03 17.04 22.03
CA ARG A 267 -1.73 16.87 23.31
C ARG A 267 -0.89 17.33 24.51
N ASP A 268 -1.60 17.65 25.58
CA ASP A 268 -1.01 17.89 26.90
C ASP A 268 -0.33 16.62 27.44
N PHE A 269 0.96 16.75 27.78
CA PHE A 269 1.82 15.67 28.26
C PHE A 269 1.30 15.01 29.55
N ILE A 270 0.55 15.71 30.40
CA ILE A 270 0.05 15.16 31.67
C ILE A 270 -0.98 14.05 31.42
N ARG A 271 -1.99 14.33 30.58
CA ARG A 271 -3.02 13.34 30.21
C ARG A 271 -2.45 12.18 29.39
N PHE A 272 -1.43 12.46 28.59
CA PHE A 272 -0.73 11.43 27.82
C PHE A 272 -0.06 10.40 28.74
N ARG A 273 0.56 10.85 29.84
CA ARG A 273 1.21 9.97 30.80
C ARG A 273 0.23 8.99 31.46
N GLU A 274 -0.96 9.47 31.87
CA GLU A 274 -2.00 8.62 32.46
C GLU A 274 -2.46 7.51 31.49
N GLN A 275 -2.62 7.83 30.20
CA GLN A 275 -3.00 6.86 29.16
C GLN A 275 -1.93 5.79 28.94
N VAL A 276 -0.66 6.20 28.96
CA VAL A 276 0.47 5.29 28.79
C VAL A 276 0.67 4.39 30.01
N GLU A 277 0.49 4.91 31.22
CA GLU A 277 0.57 4.11 32.46
C GLU A 277 -0.47 2.97 32.44
N CYS A 278 -1.66 3.21 31.89
CA CYS A 278 -2.67 2.17 31.72
C CYS A 278 -2.24 1.05 30.75
N LEU A 279 -1.46 1.37 29.70
CA LEU A 279 -0.99 0.37 28.73
C LEU A 279 0.02 -0.64 29.31
N LYS A 280 0.54 -0.42 30.53
CA LYS A 280 1.55 -1.27 31.18
C LYS A 280 2.73 -1.63 30.25
N LEU A 281 3.21 -0.66 29.46
CA LEU A 281 4.30 -0.89 28.52
C LEU A 281 5.56 -1.36 29.25
N PRO A 282 6.45 -2.17 28.62
CA PRO A 282 7.70 -2.58 29.23
C PRO A 282 8.55 -1.40 29.70
N GLN A 283 9.39 -1.63 30.71
CA GLN A 283 10.23 -0.58 31.30
C GLN A 283 11.12 0.13 30.27
N TYR A 284 11.68 -0.58 29.28
CA TYR A 284 12.53 0.03 28.25
C TYR A 284 11.73 0.99 27.33
N VAL A 285 10.48 0.67 27.01
CA VAL A 285 9.56 1.57 26.28
C VAL A 285 9.22 2.77 27.16
N ASN A 286 9.08 2.55 28.46
CA ASN A 286 8.82 3.60 29.43
C ASN A 286 9.97 4.59 29.65
N VAL A 287 11.18 4.30 29.19
CA VAL A 287 12.27 5.29 29.23
C VAL A 287 12.21 6.23 28.02
N LEU A 288 11.53 5.84 26.93
CA LEU A 288 11.51 6.56 25.66
C LEU A 288 10.12 7.14 25.39
N ASP A 289 9.94 8.44 25.61
CA ASP A 289 8.66 9.12 25.37
C ASP A 289 8.17 8.98 23.92
N GLU A 290 9.08 8.92 22.95
CA GLU A 290 8.76 8.65 21.55
C GLU A 290 8.17 7.24 21.36
N ALA A 291 8.71 6.21 22.01
CA ALA A 291 8.21 4.85 21.88
C ALA A 291 6.81 4.69 22.51
N ARG A 292 6.55 5.38 23.62
CA ARG A 292 5.21 5.47 24.22
C ARG A 292 4.22 6.15 23.29
N MET A 293 4.63 7.25 22.67
CA MET A 293 3.78 8.01 21.76
C MET A 293 3.42 7.18 20.54
N LEU A 294 4.40 6.50 19.95
CA LEU A 294 4.16 5.54 18.88
C LEU A 294 3.20 4.44 19.34
N ALA A 295 3.38 3.83 20.52
CA ALA A 295 2.47 2.79 21.02
C ALA A 295 1.00 3.26 21.04
N VAL A 296 0.74 4.47 21.52
CA VAL A 296 -0.60 5.07 21.53
C VAL A 296 -1.12 5.30 20.10
N ILE A 297 -0.31 5.88 19.23
CA ILE A 297 -0.67 6.14 17.83
C ILE A 297 -1.04 4.83 17.11
N TYR A 298 -0.22 3.79 17.24
CA TYR A 298 -0.44 2.50 16.59
C TYR A 298 -1.66 1.77 17.14
N LEU A 299 -1.84 1.77 18.47
CA LEU A 299 -3.03 1.20 19.09
C LEU A 299 -4.32 1.84 18.56
N LYS A 300 -4.36 3.19 18.54
CA LYS A 300 -5.51 3.94 18.03
C LYS A 300 -5.74 3.68 16.54
N SER A 301 -4.66 3.67 15.76
CA SER A 301 -4.72 3.44 14.32
C SER A 301 -5.25 2.04 13.98
N PHE A 302 -4.76 1.01 14.67
CA PHE A 302 -5.27 -0.35 14.52
C PHE A 302 -6.75 -0.43 14.86
N ARG A 303 -7.16 0.09 16.02
CA ARG A 303 -8.56 0.03 16.47
C ARG A 303 -9.49 0.69 15.47
N GLN A 304 -9.14 1.88 15.00
CA GLN A 304 -9.96 2.61 14.03
C GLN A 304 -10.00 1.91 12.66
N SER A 305 -8.88 1.37 12.16
CA SER A 305 -8.87 0.61 10.92
C SER A 305 -9.70 -0.68 10.99
N TRP A 306 -9.61 -1.41 12.11
CA TRP A 306 -10.40 -2.63 12.32
C TRP A 306 -11.90 -2.31 12.42
N GLN A 307 -12.24 -1.26 13.16
CA GLN A 307 -13.61 -0.80 13.28
C GLN A 307 -14.17 -0.37 11.92
N ASP A 308 -13.41 0.38 11.14
CA ASP A 308 -13.82 0.85 9.81
C ASP A 308 -14.01 -0.31 8.82
N TYR A 309 -13.14 -1.32 8.88
CA TYR A 309 -13.32 -2.54 8.09
C TYR A 309 -14.57 -3.32 8.51
N SER A 310 -14.79 -3.48 9.82
CA SER A 310 -15.94 -4.21 10.37
C SER A 310 -17.27 -3.52 10.02
N GLU A 311 -17.30 -2.19 10.06
CA GLU A 311 -18.47 -1.41 9.64
C GLU A 311 -18.65 -1.46 8.12
N TRP A 312 -17.58 -1.43 7.33
CA TRP A 312 -17.67 -1.59 5.88
C TRP A 312 -18.36 -2.89 5.47
N ILE A 313 -18.06 -4.00 6.16
CA ILE A 313 -18.71 -5.30 5.92
C ILE A 313 -20.23 -5.23 6.14
N THR A 314 -20.67 -4.43 7.13
CA THR A 314 -22.05 -4.44 7.61
C THR A 314 -22.93 -3.34 7.04
N ILE A 315 -22.34 -2.26 6.50
CA ILE A 315 -23.06 -1.07 6.03
C ILE A 315 -23.93 -1.30 4.79
N ALA A 316 -23.63 -2.30 3.96
CA ALA A 316 -24.38 -2.62 2.76
C ALA A 316 -24.38 -4.12 2.48
N ASP A 317 -25.52 -4.66 2.04
CA ASP A 317 -25.65 -6.09 1.71
C ASP A 317 -24.63 -6.54 0.66
N LYS A 318 -24.39 -5.71 -0.36
CA LYS A 318 -23.35 -5.97 -1.37
C LYS A 318 -21.96 -6.17 -0.76
N HIS A 319 -21.57 -5.38 0.26
CA HIS A 319 -20.25 -5.55 0.89
C HIS A 319 -20.17 -6.85 1.68
N ARG A 320 -21.26 -7.23 2.34
CA ARG A 320 -21.36 -8.53 3.03
C ARG A 320 -21.25 -9.69 2.05
N GLU A 321 -21.96 -9.63 0.92
CA GLU A 321 -21.90 -10.66 -0.12
C GLU A 321 -20.49 -10.76 -0.74
N ILE A 322 -19.82 -9.64 -0.98
CA ILE A 322 -18.41 -9.62 -1.40
C ILE A 322 -17.55 -10.31 -0.34
N TYR A 323 -17.66 -9.90 0.92
CA TYR A 323 -16.91 -10.48 2.03
C TYR A 323 -17.11 -12.00 2.13
N ASP A 324 -18.36 -12.48 2.04
CA ASP A 324 -18.72 -13.89 2.14
C ASP A 324 -18.19 -14.71 0.96
N GLN A 325 -18.26 -14.17 -0.27
CA GLN A 325 -17.70 -14.81 -1.47
C GLN A 325 -16.17 -14.90 -1.39
N GLU A 326 -15.50 -13.86 -0.91
CA GLU A 326 -14.06 -13.88 -0.68
C GLU A 326 -13.70 -14.93 0.39
N ASP A 327 -14.43 -15.00 1.50
CA ASP A 327 -14.23 -15.99 2.55
C ASP A 327 -14.44 -17.42 2.03
N GLN A 328 -15.37 -17.65 1.10
CA GLN A 328 -15.54 -18.97 0.46
C GLN A 328 -14.29 -19.40 -0.32
N VAL A 329 -13.66 -18.48 -1.05
CA VAL A 329 -12.39 -18.76 -1.76
C VAL A 329 -11.26 -19.01 -0.76
N LEU A 330 -11.14 -18.18 0.28
CA LEU A 330 -10.05 -18.29 1.25
C LEU A 330 -10.14 -19.54 2.13
N LYS A 331 -11.36 -20.03 2.40
CA LYS A 331 -11.59 -21.26 3.17
C LYS A 331 -10.94 -22.49 2.55
N THR A 332 -10.77 -22.54 1.22
CA THR A 332 -10.07 -23.67 0.57
C THR A 332 -8.59 -23.74 0.96
N HIS A 333 -8.03 -22.65 1.49
CA HIS A 333 -6.65 -22.52 1.98
C HIS A 333 -6.60 -22.37 3.51
N GLN A 334 -7.67 -22.73 4.24
CA GLN A 334 -7.77 -22.55 5.70
C GLN A 334 -7.55 -21.09 6.18
N LEU A 335 -7.91 -20.13 5.32
CA LEU A 335 -7.83 -18.70 5.59
C LEU A 335 -9.24 -18.08 5.67
N SER A 336 -9.27 -16.85 6.17
CA SER A 336 -10.43 -15.96 6.14
C SER A 336 -9.96 -14.52 5.93
N ASN A 337 -10.86 -13.65 5.54
CA ASN A 337 -10.61 -12.22 5.38
C ASN A 337 -10.12 -11.57 6.69
N LYS A 338 -10.66 -11.97 7.85
CA LYS A 338 -10.17 -11.52 9.15
C LYS A 338 -8.71 -11.94 9.39
N ARG A 339 -8.38 -13.20 9.08
CA ARG A 339 -7.00 -13.72 9.21
C ARG A 339 -6.04 -12.99 8.26
N LEU A 340 -6.49 -12.69 7.03
CA LEU A 340 -5.73 -11.86 6.09
C LEU A 340 -5.48 -10.47 6.67
N PHE A 341 -6.51 -9.78 7.17
CA PHE A 341 -6.39 -8.45 7.76
C PHE A 341 -5.32 -8.43 8.87
N PHE A 342 -5.41 -9.32 9.86
CA PHE A 342 -4.47 -9.32 10.99
C PHE A 342 -3.05 -9.65 10.56
N THR A 343 -2.89 -10.63 9.66
CA THR A 343 -1.56 -11.02 9.18
C THR A 343 -0.91 -9.89 8.39
N LEU A 344 -1.66 -9.26 7.47
CA LEU A 344 -1.16 -8.15 6.66
C LEU A 344 -0.88 -6.91 7.51
N TYR A 345 -1.75 -6.60 8.49
CA TYR A 345 -1.50 -5.53 9.45
C TYR A 345 -0.16 -5.75 10.17
N ALA A 346 0.07 -6.96 10.68
CA ALA A 346 1.27 -7.26 11.43
C ALA A 346 2.52 -7.25 10.57
N GLN A 347 2.43 -7.75 9.34
CA GLN A 347 3.57 -7.74 8.43
C GLN A 347 4.12 -6.33 8.18
N ASN A 348 3.30 -5.26 8.28
CA ASN A 348 3.77 -3.86 8.24
C ASN A 348 4.95 -3.55 9.18
N PHE A 349 5.16 -4.39 10.18
CA PHE A 349 6.08 -4.14 11.27
C PHE A 349 7.26 -5.13 11.35
N CYS A 350 7.40 -6.03 10.38
CA CYS A 350 8.45 -7.05 10.42
C CYS A 350 9.88 -6.48 10.45
N GLU A 351 10.11 -5.33 9.82
CA GLU A 351 11.44 -4.70 9.73
C GLU A 351 11.92 -4.08 11.05
N PHE A 352 11.01 -3.83 11.98
CA PHE A 352 11.33 -3.17 13.26
C PHE A 352 11.82 -4.12 14.35
N GLY A 353 11.81 -5.43 14.07
CA GLY A 353 12.24 -6.46 15.01
C GLY A 353 11.19 -6.82 16.06
N LYS A 354 11.40 -7.99 16.67
CA LYS A 354 10.43 -8.66 17.54
C LYS A 354 10.00 -7.82 18.74
N GLU A 355 10.97 -7.25 19.47
CA GLU A 355 10.68 -6.55 20.73
C GLU A 355 9.76 -5.35 20.50
N LEU A 356 10.08 -4.49 19.51
CA LEU A 356 9.27 -3.32 19.22
C LEU A 356 7.90 -3.71 18.66
N ALA A 357 7.84 -4.68 17.75
CA ALA A 357 6.58 -5.14 17.17
C ALA A 357 5.63 -5.69 18.23
N GLU A 358 6.09 -6.60 19.08
CA GLU A 358 5.25 -7.26 20.09
C GLU A 358 4.75 -6.33 21.19
N HIS A 359 5.52 -5.29 21.53
CA HIS A 359 5.23 -4.43 22.69
C HIS A 359 4.74 -3.04 22.32
N VAL A 360 4.78 -2.65 21.04
CA VAL A 360 4.33 -1.34 20.56
C VAL A 360 3.29 -1.50 19.47
N PHE A 361 3.60 -2.24 18.39
CA PHE A 361 2.75 -2.26 17.19
C PHE A 361 1.59 -3.28 17.28
N TYR A 362 1.78 -4.37 18.01
CA TYR A 362 0.80 -5.46 18.14
C TYR A 362 -0.08 -5.35 19.40
N LEU A 363 0.07 -4.28 20.18
CA LEU A 363 -0.77 -4.04 21.37
C LEU A 363 -2.26 -4.12 21.05
N GLY A 364 -2.67 -3.51 19.93
CA GLY A 364 -4.07 -3.53 19.50
C GLY A 364 -4.57 -4.92 19.16
N LEU A 365 -3.75 -5.77 18.54
CA LEU A 365 -4.10 -7.14 18.20
C LEU A 365 -4.37 -7.98 19.44
N LYS A 366 -3.48 -7.88 20.44
CA LYS A 366 -3.57 -8.64 21.69
C LYS A 366 -4.80 -8.28 22.53
N GLN A 367 -5.38 -7.10 22.30
CA GLN A 367 -6.57 -6.59 22.98
C GLN A 367 -7.86 -6.78 22.17
N ASN A 368 -7.78 -7.41 21.01
CA ASN A 368 -8.89 -7.52 20.08
C ASN A 368 -9.49 -8.94 20.12
N ASP A 369 -10.78 -9.04 20.46
CA ASP A 369 -11.46 -10.32 20.59
C ASP A 369 -11.51 -11.11 19.28
N ASP A 370 -11.67 -10.43 18.14
CA ASP A 370 -11.64 -11.09 16.83
C ASP A 370 -10.28 -11.72 16.53
N PHE A 371 -9.18 -11.06 16.91
CA PHE A 371 -7.83 -11.62 16.79
C PHE A 371 -7.68 -12.88 17.64
N ILE A 372 -8.08 -12.81 18.92
CA ILE A 372 -8.06 -13.94 19.87
C ILE A 372 -8.85 -15.12 19.30
N ASN A 373 -10.04 -14.86 18.76
CA ASN A 373 -10.91 -15.89 18.19
C ASN A 373 -10.34 -16.49 16.90
N VAL A 374 -9.80 -15.67 15.99
CA VAL A 374 -9.25 -16.12 14.70
C VAL A 374 -8.04 -17.03 14.90
N TYR A 375 -7.19 -16.76 15.88
CA TYR A 375 -6.00 -17.57 16.17
C TYR A 375 -6.19 -18.56 17.33
N MET A 376 -7.41 -18.66 17.86
CA MET A 376 -7.79 -19.55 18.96
C MET A 376 -6.87 -19.42 20.17
N CYS A 377 -6.55 -18.19 20.58
CA CYS A 377 -5.65 -17.96 21.71
C CYS A 377 -6.30 -18.45 23.02
N GLY A 378 -5.72 -19.50 23.61
CA GLY A 378 -6.16 -20.07 24.88
C GLY A 378 -5.90 -19.12 26.04
N HIS A 379 -6.96 -18.43 26.47
CA HIS A 379 -7.10 -17.57 27.65
C HIS A 379 -6.60 -16.11 27.60
N GLN A 380 -7.53 -15.26 28.03
CA GLN A 380 -7.40 -13.85 28.40
C GLN A 380 -6.30 -13.67 29.45
N THR A 381 -5.13 -13.23 29.04
CA THR A 381 -4.09 -12.77 29.96
C THR A 381 -4.39 -11.31 30.31
N GLU A 382 -5.06 -11.14 31.45
CA GLU A 382 -5.53 -9.88 32.03
C GLU A 382 -6.56 -9.14 31.17
N ASN A 383 -7.63 -8.64 31.79
CA ASN A 383 -8.45 -7.59 31.19
C ASN A 383 -7.52 -6.42 30.91
N TYR A 384 -6.99 -6.32 29.69
CA TYR A 384 -6.45 -5.08 29.19
C TYR A 384 -7.64 -4.13 29.15
N SER A 385 -7.76 -3.36 30.23
CA SER A 385 -8.67 -2.24 30.38
C SER A 385 -8.74 -1.47 29.06
N ASN A 386 -9.92 -0.96 28.71
CA ASN A 386 -10.11 0.03 27.65
C ASN A 386 -9.34 1.32 28.01
N CYS A 387 -8.01 1.25 27.98
CA CYS A 387 -7.09 2.27 28.47
C CYS A 387 -7.10 3.53 27.61
N ILE A 388 -7.45 3.35 26.34
CA ILE A 388 -7.37 4.39 25.33
C ILE A 388 -8.67 4.36 24.53
N VAL A 389 -9.56 5.30 24.83
CA VAL A 389 -10.76 5.60 24.01
C VAL A 389 -10.34 6.48 22.83
#